data_AF-A0A8H8NMH3-F1
#
_entry.id   AF-A0A8H8NMH3-F1
#
_cell.length_a   1.000
_cell.length_b   1.000
_cell.length_c   1.000
_cell.angle_alpha   90.00
_cell.angle_beta   90.00
_cell.angle_gamma   90.00
#
_symmetry.space_group_name_H-M   'P 1'
#
loop_
_entity.id
_entity.type
_entity.pdbx_description
1 polymer ?
#
loop_
_entity_poly.entity_id
_entity_poly.type
_entity_poly.pdbx_seq_one_letter_code
_entity_poly.pdbx_strand_id
1 'polypeptide(L)'
;MSTPHARNIVRKLLADGQNLRIQEIYKRGLEQFPATPFPQPPPPKRFNGKGGVLKPAPPQPPHPQHPFRSKSYLKDVVLPDLIASNEVEKFHTMLDEAEESLTKKRITKSKQAIKTGGQDIWLWRLTGLQKEAGKNPKLEDEPQVTEPGWYQDNSIYPRPKIEKARSERDPYGAGPLDHLNKRRRNARPLKQELEKEWMKSIAIARAEGNRAEPS
;
A
#
# COMPACT_ATOMS: atom_id res chain seq x y z
N MET A 1 -7.16 -5.34 7.22
CA MET A 1 -8.15 -6.42 7.36
C MET A 1 -8.20 -7.17 6.05
N SER A 2 -7.52 -8.31 6.02
CA SER A 2 -7.51 -9.29 4.95
C SER A 2 -8.81 -10.10 4.93
N THR A 3 -9.18 -10.61 3.75
CA THR A 3 -10.35 -11.48 3.64
C THR A 3 -10.05 -12.85 4.26
N PRO A 4 -10.98 -13.47 5.03
CA PRO A 4 -10.81 -14.82 5.58
C PRO A 4 -10.45 -15.84 4.49
N HIS A 5 -11.07 -15.70 3.31
CA HIS A 5 -10.80 -16.55 2.16
C HIS A 5 -9.34 -16.49 1.68
N ALA A 6 -8.76 -15.28 1.56
CA ALA A 6 -7.37 -15.13 1.17
C ALA A 6 -6.43 -15.76 2.22
N ARG A 7 -6.75 -15.62 3.51
CA ARG A 7 -6.00 -16.27 4.61
C ARG A 7 -6.07 -17.79 4.51
N ASN A 8 -7.26 -18.36 4.28
CA ASN A 8 -7.46 -19.79 4.10
C ASN A 8 -6.65 -20.37 2.92
N ILE A 9 -6.56 -19.64 1.81
CA ILE A 9 -5.73 -20.06 0.67
C ILE A 9 -4.25 -20.10 1.05
N VAL A 10 -3.73 -19.08 1.73
CA VAL A 10 -2.31 -19.09 2.18
C VAL A 10 -2.04 -20.26 3.12
N ARG A 11 -2.96 -20.53 4.08
CA ARG A 11 -2.85 -21.68 4.98
C ARG A 11 -2.76 -22.99 4.22
N LYS A 12 -3.66 -23.21 3.25
CA LYS A 12 -3.65 -24.42 2.40
C LYS A 12 -2.34 -24.58 1.62
N LEU A 13 -1.86 -23.49 1.01
CA LEU A 13 -0.62 -23.51 0.22
C LEU A 13 0.63 -23.81 1.07
N LEU A 14 0.65 -23.37 2.33
CA LEU A 14 1.78 -23.61 3.23
C LEU A 14 1.62 -24.92 4.04
N ALA A 15 0.42 -25.51 4.10
CA ALA A 15 0.15 -26.78 4.76
C ALA A 15 0.87 -27.96 4.10
N ASP A 16 1.25 -27.82 2.82
CA ASP A 16 2.06 -28.80 2.09
C ASP A 16 3.50 -28.93 2.65
N GLY A 17 3.86 -28.17 3.69
CA GLY A 17 5.14 -28.27 4.40
C GLY A 17 6.31 -27.61 3.67
N GLN A 18 6.05 -26.92 2.56
CA GLN A 18 7.06 -26.21 1.78
C GLN A 18 7.22 -24.77 2.25
N ASN A 19 8.47 -24.33 2.41
CA ASN A 19 8.79 -22.93 2.63
C ASN A 19 8.72 -22.22 1.27
N LEU A 20 7.76 -21.32 1.09
CA LEU A 20 7.49 -20.70 -0.21
C LEU A 20 7.91 -19.23 -0.23
N ARG A 21 8.41 -18.79 -1.38
CA ARG A 21 8.57 -17.35 -1.64
C ARG A 21 7.21 -16.71 -1.85
N ILE A 22 7.11 -15.41 -1.55
CA ILE A 22 5.90 -14.64 -1.84
C ILE A 22 5.46 -14.71 -3.31
N GLN A 23 6.42 -14.87 -4.23
CA GLN A 23 6.15 -15.02 -5.66
C GLN A 23 5.49 -16.36 -5.98
N GLU A 24 5.93 -17.43 -5.32
CA GLU A 24 5.41 -18.78 -5.51
C GLU A 24 4.04 -18.92 -4.86
N ILE A 25 3.85 -18.38 -3.65
CA ILE A 25 2.54 -18.33 -2.98
C ILE A 25 1.51 -17.64 -3.90
N TYR A 26 1.91 -16.52 -4.52
CA TYR A 26 1.03 -15.79 -5.43
C TYR A 26 0.71 -16.60 -6.69
N LYS A 27 1.73 -17.19 -7.35
CA LYS A 27 1.54 -17.99 -8.57
C LYS A 27 0.70 -19.24 -8.30
N ARG A 28 1.07 -20.04 -7.30
CA ARG A 28 0.32 -21.26 -6.92
C ARG A 28 -1.10 -20.95 -6.47
N GLY A 29 -1.31 -19.83 -5.76
CA GLY A 29 -2.64 -19.38 -5.39
C GLY A 29 -3.53 -19.11 -6.59
N LEU A 30 -2.99 -18.45 -7.62
CA LEU A 30 -3.73 -18.19 -8.87
C LEU A 30 -3.99 -19.46 -9.68
N GLU A 31 -3.06 -20.42 -9.67
CA GLU A 31 -3.17 -21.69 -10.39
C GLU A 31 -4.14 -22.67 -9.71
N GLN A 32 -4.04 -22.86 -8.40
CA GLN A 32 -4.81 -23.86 -7.66
C GLN A 32 -6.22 -23.40 -7.29
N PHE A 33 -6.41 -22.09 -7.10
CA PHE A 33 -7.69 -21.52 -6.66
C PHE A 33 -8.21 -20.50 -7.69
N PRO A 34 -8.52 -20.94 -8.93
CA PRO A 34 -9.08 -20.04 -9.93
C PRO A 34 -10.39 -19.42 -9.42
N ALA A 35 -10.64 -18.20 -9.90
CA ALA A 35 -11.60 -17.22 -9.37
C ALA A 35 -12.85 -17.82 -8.68
N THR A 36 -12.83 -17.83 -7.35
CA THR A 36 -14.05 -17.82 -6.55
C THR A 36 -14.69 -16.44 -6.76
N PRO A 37 -15.97 -16.34 -7.14
CA PRO A 37 -16.59 -15.07 -7.50
C PRO A 37 -16.56 -14.12 -6.30
N PHE A 38 -15.58 -13.22 -6.29
CA PHE A 38 -15.48 -12.16 -5.30
C PHE A 38 -16.20 -10.92 -5.85
N PRO A 39 -17.06 -10.24 -5.05
CA PRO A 39 -17.74 -9.05 -5.52
C PRO A 39 -16.70 -8.01 -5.96
N GLN A 40 -16.88 -7.46 -7.16
CA GLN A 40 -15.97 -6.44 -7.67
C GLN A 40 -15.94 -5.26 -6.68
N PRO A 41 -14.75 -4.80 -6.26
CA PRO A 41 -14.70 -3.62 -5.41
C PRO A 41 -15.36 -2.45 -6.15
N PRO A 42 -16.09 -1.58 -5.44
CA PRO A 42 -16.68 -0.40 -6.07
C PRO A 42 -15.57 0.43 -6.76
N PRO A 43 -15.88 1.08 -7.89
CA PRO A 43 -14.89 1.84 -8.62
C PRO A 43 -14.21 2.85 -7.69
N PRO A 44 -12.86 2.98 -7.74
CA PRO A 44 -12.13 3.88 -6.86
C PRO A 44 -12.63 5.31 -7.04
N LYS A 45 -13.03 5.96 -5.94
CA LYS A 45 -13.37 7.38 -5.96
C LYS A 45 -12.13 8.16 -6.41
N ARG A 46 -12.32 9.14 -7.30
CA ARG A 46 -11.23 10.06 -7.69
C ARG A 46 -10.66 10.69 -6.42
N PHE A 47 -9.35 10.65 -6.25
CA PHE A 47 -8.69 11.21 -5.08
C PHE A 47 -8.27 12.66 -5.37
N ASN A 48 -8.50 13.55 -4.39
CA ASN A 48 -8.02 14.92 -4.46
C ASN A 48 -6.50 14.92 -4.38
N GLY A 49 -5.84 15.30 -5.46
CA GLY A 49 -4.40 15.50 -5.49
C GLY A 49 -3.98 16.75 -4.71
N LYS A 50 -2.67 16.85 -4.43
CA LYS A 50 -2.06 18.05 -3.86
C LYS A 50 -2.32 19.22 -4.82
N GLY A 51 -2.96 20.29 -4.34
CA GLY A 51 -3.35 21.45 -5.15
C GLY A 51 -4.76 21.40 -5.76
N GLY A 52 -5.62 20.46 -5.35
CA GLY A 52 -7.02 20.41 -5.79
C GLY A 52 -7.24 19.79 -7.18
N VAL A 53 -6.16 19.36 -7.85
CA VAL A 53 -6.26 18.62 -9.12
C VAL A 53 -6.71 17.19 -8.83
N LEU A 54 -7.81 16.75 -9.46
CA LEU A 54 -8.26 15.36 -9.39
C LEU A 54 -7.24 14.48 -10.11
N LYS A 55 -6.62 13.55 -9.37
CA LYS A 55 -5.75 12.56 -10.00
C LYS A 55 -6.61 11.46 -10.65
N PRO A 56 -6.16 10.89 -11.79
CA PRO A 56 -6.82 9.71 -12.33
C PRO A 56 -6.81 8.61 -11.27
N ALA A 57 -7.84 7.76 -11.29
CA ALA A 57 -7.89 6.61 -10.42
C ALA A 57 -6.63 5.75 -10.60
N PRO A 58 -6.11 5.14 -9.53
CA PRO A 58 -5.03 4.16 -9.66
C PRO A 58 -5.47 3.04 -10.60
N PRO A 59 -4.54 2.44 -11.38
CA PRO A 59 -4.86 1.34 -12.25
C PRO A 59 -5.48 0.19 -11.44
N GLN A 60 -6.42 -0.51 -12.06
CA GLN A 60 -7.03 -1.68 -11.43
C GLN A 60 -5.96 -2.76 -11.19
N PRO A 61 -6.08 -3.52 -10.09
CA PRO A 61 -5.16 -4.61 -9.82
C PRO A 61 -5.26 -5.70 -10.91
N PRO A 62 -4.19 -6.50 -11.14
CA PRO A 62 -4.14 -7.47 -12.24
C PRO A 62 -5.27 -8.51 -12.21
N HIS A 63 -5.69 -8.95 -11.02
CA HIS A 63 -6.72 -9.97 -10.85
C HIS A 63 -7.80 -9.49 -9.86
N PRO A 64 -8.68 -8.56 -10.25
CA PRO A 64 -9.60 -7.91 -9.31
C PRO A 64 -10.64 -8.86 -8.70
N GLN A 65 -10.97 -9.96 -9.38
CA GLN A 65 -11.95 -10.96 -8.94
C GLN A 65 -11.33 -12.06 -8.06
N HIS A 66 -10.00 -12.14 -7.99
CA HIS A 66 -9.32 -13.18 -7.24
C HIS A 66 -9.11 -12.74 -5.77
N PRO A 67 -9.18 -13.66 -4.79
CA PRO A 67 -8.88 -13.33 -3.39
C PRO A 67 -7.52 -12.67 -3.21
N PHE A 68 -6.50 -13.12 -3.96
CA PHE A 68 -5.24 -12.40 -4.16
C PHE A 68 -5.35 -11.39 -5.31
N ARG A 69 -5.86 -10.20 -4.99
CA ARG A 69 -6.02 -9.12 -5.98
C ARG A 69 -4.71 -8.72 -6.65
N SER A 70 -3.65 -8.65 -5.85
CA SER A 70 -2.31 -8.30 -6.29
C SER A 70 -1.26 -8.90 -5.34
N LYS A 71 -0.02 -8.97 -5.83
CA LYS A 71 1.12 -9.38 -5.00
C LYS A 71 1.33 -8.44 -3.80
N SER A 72 1.11 -7.14 -3.98
CA SER A 72 1.20 -6.16 -2.89
C SER A 72 0.12 -6.39 -1.84
N TYR A 73 -1.11 -6.75 -2.24
CA TYR A 73 -2.18 -7.09 -1.29
C TYR A 73 -1.80 -8.31 -0.43
N LEU A 74 -1.25 -9.36 -1.06
CA LEU A 74 -0.72 -10.52 -0.34
C LEU A 74 0.37 -10.11 0.66
N LYS A 75 1.34 -9.30 0.20
CA LYS A 75 2.50 -8.86 0.98
C LYS A 75 2.15 -7.95 2.16
N ASP A 76 1.33 -6.94 1.91
CA ASP A 76 1.17 -5.80 2.80
C ASP A 76 -0.10 -5.93 3.66
N VAL A 77 -1.03 -6.84 3.32
CA VAL A 77 -2.29 -7.02 4.05
C VAL A 77 -2.45 -8.46 4.56
N VAL A 78 -2.37 -9.46 3.68
CA VAL A 78 -2.70 -10.86 4.07
C VAL A 78 -1.62 -11.46 4.97
N LEU A 79 -0.35 -11.36 4.58
CA LEU A 79 0.75 -11.95 5.36
C LEU A 79 0.96 -11.26 6.72
N PRO A 80 0.91 -9.93 6.85
CA PRO A 80 0.98 -9.27 8.16
C PRO A 80 -0.17 -9.65 9.09
N ASP A 81 -1.39 -9.81 8.56
CA ASP A 81 -2.52 -10.28 9.37
C ASP A 81 -2.31 -11.72 9.87
N LEU A 82 -1.72 -12.61 9.07
CA LEU A 82 -1.37 -13.99 9.48
C LEU A 82 -0.19 -14.06 10.46
N ILE A 83 0.74 -13.10 10.37
CA ILE A 83 1.79 -12.93 11.40
C ILE A 83 1.16 -12.46 12.70
N ALA A 84 0.23 -11.51 12.64
CA ALA A 84 -0.45 -10.98 13.82
C ALA A 84 -1.26 -12.06 14.55
N SER A 85 -1.81 -13.05 13.82
CA SER A 85 -2.45 -14.23 14.40
C SER A 85 -1.48 -15.37 14.79
N ASN A 86 -0.16 -15.18 14.64
CA ASN A 86 0.90 -16.15 14.91
C ASN A 86 0.78 -17.47 14.13
N GLU A 87 0.17 -17.44 12.94
CA GLU A 87 -0.04 -18.63 12.12
C GLU A 87 1.09 -18.84 11.11
N VAL A 88 1.72 -17.75 10.67
CA VAL A 88 2.79 -17.76 9.67
C VAL A 88 3.98 -16.97 10.21
N GLU A 89 5.18 -17.49 9.97
CA GLU A 89 6.44 -16.80 10.26
C GLU A 89 7.19 -16.51 8.95
N LYS A 90 7.87 -15.36 8.97
CA LYS A 90 8.79 -14.94 7.93
C LYS A 90 10.21 -15.38 8.33
N PHE A 91 10.80 -16.27 7.55
CA PHE A 91 12.14 -16.81 7.81
C PHE A 91 13.12 -16.38 6.70
N HIS A 92 14.38 -16.26 7.06
CA HIS A 92 15.45 -15.88 6.14
C HIS A 92 16.41 -17.06 5.95
N THR A 93 16.65 -17.43 4.70
CA THR A 93 17.62 -18.47 4.35
C THR A 93 18.58 -17.92 3.31
N MET A 94 19.87 -18.22 3.47
CA MET A 94 20.81 -18.08 2.37
C MET A 94 20.67 -19.32 1.48
N LEU A 95 20.22 -19.15 0.25
CA LEU A 95 20.29 -20.24 -0.72
C LEU A 95 21.69 -20.25 -1.32
N ASP A 96 22.33 -21.41 -1.27
CA ASP A 96 23.51 -21.65 -2.07
C ASP A 96 23.11 -21.63 -3.54
N GLU A 97 23.84 -20.85 -4.34
CA GLU A 97 23.50 -20.43 -5.71
C GLU A 97 23.38 -21.60 -6.72
N ALA A 98 23.60 -22.84 -6.27
CA ALA A 98 23.63 -24.05 -7.09
C ALA A 98 22.27 -24.43 -7.72
N GLU A 99 21.14 -24.03 -7.14
CA GLU A 99 19.81 -24.48 -7.61
C GLU A 99 19.02 -23.44 -8.42
N GLU A 100 19.38 -22.15 -8.40
CA GLU A 100 18.63 -21.08 -9.09
C GLU A 100 19.24 -20.64 -10.43
N SER A 101 19.51 -21.60 -11.30
CA SER A 101 19.59 -21.28 -12.73
C SER A 101 18.16 -21.15 -13.25
N LEU A 102 17.73 -19.95 -13.71
CA LEU A 102 16.79 -19.79 -14.87
C LEU A 102 16.29 -18.38 -15.19
N THR A 103 16.70 -17.29 -14.52
CA THR A 103 16.42 -15.94 -15.06
C THR A 103 17.68 -15.12 -15.29
N LYS A 104 18.27 -15.31 -16.47
CA LYS A 104 19.39 -14.54 -17.01
C LYS A 104 18.97 -13.08 -17.24
N LYS A 105 18.89 -12.27 -16.18
CA LYS A 105 18.87 -10.80 -16.34
C LYS A 105 20.31 -10.34 -16.60
N ARG A 106 20.50 -9.41 -17.54
CA ARG A 106 21.80 -8.79 -17.86
C ARG A 106 22.48 -8.30 -16.58
N ILE A 107 23.51 -9.00 -16.14
CA ILE A 107 24.32 -8.63 -14.97
C ILE A 107 25.35 -7.59 -15.44
N THR A 108 25.26 -6.38 -14.90
CA THR A 108 26.29 -5.34 -15.07
C THR A 108 27.52 -5.67 -14.21
N LYS A 109 28.71 -5.25 -14.66
CA LYS A 109 30.04 -5.68 -14.13
C LYS A 109 30.26 -5.49 -12.62
N SER A 110 29.46 -4.69 -11.91
CA SER A 110 29.61 -4.45 -10.47
C SER A 110 29.12 -5.58 -9.55
N LYS A 111 28.51 -6.65 -10.08
CA LYS A 111 27.97 -7.76 -9.27
C LYS A 111 28.88 -8.98 -9.13
N GLN A 112 30.11 -8.96 -9.66
CA GLN A 112 31.02 -10.11 -9.54
C GLN A 112 31.42 -10.41 -8.09
N ALA A 113 31.33 -9.43 -7.17
CA ALA A 113 31.54 -9.64 -5.73
C ALA A 113 30.38 -10.38 -5.02
N ILE A 114 29.24 -10.58 -5.68
CA ILE A 114 28.09 -11.32 -5.11
C ILE A 114 28.29 -12.84 -5.28
N LYS A 115 29.21 -13.30 -6.13
CA LYS A 115 29.42 -14.73 -6.44
C LYS A 115 29.88 -15.61 -5.26
N THR A 116 30.33 -15.01 -4.16
CA THR A 116 30.78 -15.74 -2.96
C THR A 116 29.80 -15.66 -1.80
N GLY A 117 28.77 -14.81 -1.87
CA GLY A 117 27.71 -14.73 -0.87
C GLY A 117 26.44 -15.35 -1.42
N GLY A 118 25.91 -16.38 -0.77
CA GLY A 118 24.60 -16.95 -1.11
C GLY A 118 23.53 -15.87 -1.23
N GLN A 119 22.47 -16.13 -2.01
CA GLN A 119 21.40 -15.15 -2.14
C GLN A 119 20.54 -15.16 -0.88
N ASP A 120 20.42 -14.01 -0.25
CA ASP A 120 19.53 -13.78 0.88
C ASP A 120 18.07 -13.80 0.43
N ILE A 121 17.31 -14.81 0.87
CA ILE A 121 15.93 -15.00 0.47
C ILE A 121 15.01 -15.06 1.68
N TRP A 122 13.94 -14.28 1.60
CA TRP A 122 12.84 -14.30 2.55
C TRP A 122 11.78 -15.32 2.12
N LEU A 123 11.60 -16.33 2.96
CA LEU A 123 10.60 -17.38 2.81
C LEU A 123 9.52 -17.24 3.88
N TRP A 124 8.39 -17.90 3.63
CA TRP A 124 7.25 -17.95 4.51
C TRP A 124 6.90 -19.40 4.83
N ARG A 125 6.58 -19.68 6.10
CA ARG A 125 6.20 -21.00 6.58
C ARG A 125 5.11 -20.92 7.65
N LEU A 126 4.34 -21.98 7.81
CA LEU A 126 3.40 -22.10 8.94
C LEU A 126 4.16 -22.26 10.26
N THR A 127 3.59 -21.68 11.32
CA THR A 127 4.15 -21.67 12.67
C THR A 127 3.18 -22.26 13.68
N GLY A 128 3.73 -22.87 14.73
CA GLY A 128 2.98 -23.31 15.91
C GLY A 128 1.86 -24.32 15.63
N LEU A 129 0.71 -24.10 16.28
CA LEU A 129 -0.46 -24.99 16.28
C LEU A 129 -1.00 -25.35 14.88
N GLN A 130 -0.82 -24.46 13.90
CA GLN A 130 -1.23 -24.72 12.51
C GLN A 130 -0.34 -25.77 11.84
N LYS A 131 0.94 -25.82 12.19
CA LYS A 131 1.85 -26.86 11.69
C LYS A 131 1.48 -28.23 12.25
N GLU A 132 1.08 -28.29 13.51
CA GLU A 132 0.65 -29.51 14.19
C GLU A 132 -0.72 -30.00 13.71
N ALA A 133 -1.61 -29.09 13.30
CA ALA A 133 -2.90 -29.43 12.70
C ALA A 133 -2.79 -30.23 11.39
N GLY A 134 -1.59 -30.31 10.79
CA GLY A 134 -1.31 -31.15 9.63
C GLY A 134 -2.13 -30.72 8.40
N LYS A 135 -2.77 -31.69 7.73
CA LYS A 135 -3.45 -31.49 6.44
C LYS A 135 -4.70 -30.61 6.51
N ASN A 136 -5.28 -30.43 7.69
CA ASN A 136 -6.53 -29.70 7.87
C ASN A 136 -6.28 -28.46 8.75
N PRO A 137 -5.68 -27.39 8.21
CA PRO A 137 -5.54 -26.15 8.96
C PRO A 137 -6.91 -25.67 9.43
N LYS A 138 -6.94 -24.95 10.57
CA LYS A 138 -8.18 -24.31 11.03
C LYS A 138 -8.57 -23.25 10.01
N LEU A 139 -9.49 -23.61 9.11
CA LEU A 139 -10.11 -22.67 8.21
C LEU A 139 -11.07 -21.81 9.03
N GLU A 140 -11.01 -20.51 8.81
CA GLU A 140 -12.08 -19.65 9.28
C GLU A 140 -13.29 -19.86 8.39
N ASP A 141 -14.47 -19.95 9.01
CA ASP A 141 -15.73 -20.00 8.27
C ASP A 141 -15.81 -18.76 7.38
N GLU A 142 -16.08 -19.00 6.10
CA GLU A 142 -16.32 -17.89 5.19
C GLU A 142 -17.53 -17.12 5.70
N PRO A 143 -17.43 -15.79 5.85
CA PRO A 143 -18.56 -15.00 6.29
C PRO A 143 -19.67 -15.24 5.28
N GLN A 144 -20.77 -15.84 5.73
CA GLN A 144 -21.97 -15.95 4.91
C GLN A 144 -22.30 -14.53 4.44
N VAL A 145 -22.42 -14.35 3.12
CA VAL A 145 -22.73 -13.05 2.51
C VAL A 145 -24.15 -12.68 2.91
N THR A 146 -24.29 -12.18 4.13
CA THR A 146 -25.52 -11.66 4.73
C THR A 146 -25.65 -10.21 4.28
N GLU A 147 -25.87 -10.07 2.97
CA GLU A 147 -25.92 -8.83 2.22
C GLU A 147 -24.66 -7.94 2.31
N PRO A 148 -24.23 -7.31 1.21
CA PRO A 148 -23.08 -6.43 1.26
C PRO A 148 -23.40 -5.15 2.04
N GLY A 149 -22.96 -5.06 3.30
CA GLY A 149 -23.21 -3.92 4.20
C GLY A 149 -22.73 -2.55 3.71
N TRP A 150 -22.07 -2.46 2.55
CA TRP A 150 -21.78 -1.18 1.88
C TRP A 150 -23.03 -0.47 1.34
N TYR A 151 -24.18 -1.14 1.32
CA TYR A 151 -25.49 -0.57 1.02
C TYR A 151 -26.41 -0.53 2.24
N GLN A 152 -25.87 -0.48 3.46
CA GLN A 152 -26.70 0.01 4.56
C GLN A 152 -26.99 1.48 4.29
N ASP A 153 -28.25 1.79 4.01
CA ASP A 153 -28.71 3.18 3.95
C ASP A 153 -28.22 3.88 5.22
N ASN A 154 -27.56 5.02 5.08
CA ASN A 154 -26.94 5.76 6.18
C ASN A 154 -28.04 6.41 7.06
N SER A 155 -28.97 5.62 7.57
CA SER A 155 -30.06 6.03 8.46
C SER A 155 -29.54 6.56 9.80
N ILE A 156 -28.35 6.09 10.22
CA ILE A 156 -27.67 6.57 11.44
C ILE A 156 -27.18 8.01 11.28
N TYR A 157 -26.89 8.45 10.05
CA TYR A 157 -26.48 9.82 9.74
C TYR A 157 -27.43 10.40 8.71
N PRO A 158 -28.66 10.77 9.09
CA PRO A 158 -29.57 11.44 8.17
C PRO A 158 -28.81 12.64 7.59
N ARG A 159 -28.65 12.66 6.26
CA ARG A 159 -28.01 13.81 5.60
C ARG A 159 -28.79 15.04 6.06
N PRO A 160 -28.14 16.04 6.68
CA PRO A 160 -28.84 17.26 7.03
C PRO A 160 -29.49 17.76 5.75
N LYS A 161 -30.81 17.97 5.78
CA LYS A 161 -31.52 18.60 4.68
C LYS A 161 -30.84 19.95 4.51
N ILE A 162 -29.99 20.07 3.51
CA ILE A 162 -29.43 21.35 3.09
C ILE A 162 -30.63 22.06 2.45
N GLU A 163 -31.52 22.59 3.28
CA GLU A 163 -32.37 23.67 2.87
C GLU A 163 -31.39 24.71 2.33
N LYS A 164 -31.55 25.04 1.06
CA LYS A 164 -30.78 26.10 0.41
C LYS A 164 -31.18 27.40 1.09
N ALA A 165 -30.69 27.62 2.31
CA ALA A 165 -30.57 28.93 2.90
C ALA A 165 -29.73 29.69 1.90
N ARG A 166 -30.40 30.39 1.00
CA ARG A 166 -29.83 31.47 0.21
C ARG A 166 -29.13 32.31 1.24
N SER A 167 -27.80 32.25 1.26
CA SER A 167 -26.96 32.97 2.20
C SER A 167 -27.51 34.39 2.29
N GLU A 168 -28.21 34.68 3.38
CA GLU A 168 -28.51 36.04 3.78
C GLU A 168 -27.13 36.68 3.84
N ARG A 169 -26.85 37.53 2.85
CA ARG A 169 -25.54 38.16 2.73
C ARG A 169 -25.35 38.87 4.05
N ASP A 170 -24.33 38.47 4.80
CA ASP A 170 -23.91 39.20 5.99
C ASP A 170 -23.89 40.69 5.61
N PRO A 171 -24.68 41.55 6.29
CA PRO A 171 -24.79 42.97 5.93
C PRO A 171 -23.43 43.70 5.97
N TYR A 172 -22.41 43.07 6.59
CA TYR A 172 -21.04 43.57 6.64
C TYR A 172 -20.10 42.97 5.58
N GLY A 173 -20.62 42.18 4.64
CA GLY A 173 -19.89 41.72 3.43
C GLY A 173 -18.84 40.63 3.67
N ALA A 174 -18.74 40.07 4.88
CA ALA A 174 -17.80 38.99 5.18
C ALA A 174 -18.31 37.66 4.59
N GLY A 175 -17.72 37.23 3.49
CA GLY A 175 -18.01 35.92 2.92
C GLY A 175 -17.53 34.77 3.83
N PRO A 176 -18.10 33.55 3.71
CA PRO A 176 -17.71 32.38 4.52
C PRO A 176 -16.21 32.02 4.48
N LEU A 177 -15.48 32.53 3.48
CA LEU A 177 -14.06 32.26 3.23
C LEU A 177 -13.13 33.42 3.61
N ASP A 178 -13.64 34.52 4.16
CA ASP A 178 -12.83 35.73 4.34
C ASP A 178 -11.78 35.61 5.45
N HIS A 179 -12.03 34.74 6.44
CA HIS A 179 -11.07 34.35 7.46
C HIS A 179 -9.84 33.62 6.89
N LEU A 180 -10.00 32.84 5.80
CA LEU A 180 -8.90 32.18 5.07
C LEU A 180 -8.07 33.20 4.28
N ASN A 181 -8.70 34.23 3.71
CA ASN A 181 -8.01 35.33 3.04
C ASN A 181 -7.17 36.16 4.02
N LYS A 182 -7.69 36.45 5.23
CA LYS A 182 -6.95 37.14 6.28
C LYS A 182 -5.70 36.37 6.72
N ARG A 183 -5.82 35.04 6.91
CA ARG A 183 -4.69 34.18 7.27
C ARG A 183 -3.62 34.11 6.17
N ARG A 184 -4.03 34.03 4.89
CA ARG A 184 -3.10 34.08 3.75
C ARG A 184 -2.40 35.43 3.61
N ARG A 185 -3.11 36.55 3.84
CA ARG A 185 -2.52 37.90 3.82
C ARG A 185 -1.43 38.04 4.88
N ASN A 186 -1.70 37.60 6.11
CA ASN A 186 -0.74 37.69 7.21
C ASN A 186 0.49 36.79 7.05
N ALA A 187 0.35 35.63 6.38
CA ALA A 187 1.47 34.72 6.14
C ALA A 187 2.39 35.15 4.98
N ARG A 188 1.92 36.06 4.11
CA ARG A 188 2.67 36.53 2.93
C ARG A 188 3.95 37.31 3.26
N PRO A 189 3.98 38.27 4.22
CA PRO A 189 5.21 38.98 4.56
C PRO A 189 6.29 38.06 5.11
N LEU A 190 5.95 37.18 6.06
CA LEU A 190 6.90 36.19 6.62
C LEU A 190 7.50 35.29 5.54
N LYS A 191 6.69 34.85 4.58
CA LYS A 191 7.18 34.06 3.44
C LYS A 191 8.16 34.86 2.58
N GLN A 192 7.88 36.14 2.32
CA GLN A 192 8.75 37.01 1.52
C GLN A 192 10.08 37.32 2.22
N GLU A 193 10.09 37.44 3.55
CA GLU A 193 11.31 37.63 4.34
C GLU A 193 12.22 36.40 4.25
N LEU A 194 11.65 35.20 4.49
CA LEU A 194 12.39 33.94 4.36
C LEU A 194 12.95 33.73 2.94
N GLU A 195 12.20 34.12 1.92
CA GLU A 195 12.65 34.02 0.52
C GLU A 195 13.82 34.98 0.23
N LYS A 196 13.82 36.19 0.81
CA LYS A 196 14.95 37.12 0.72
C LYS A 196 16.19 36.59 1.43
N GLU A 197 16.04 35.99 2.60
CA GLU A 197 17.15 35.38 3.34
C GLU A 197 17.75 34.19 2.58
N TRP A 198 16.90 33.34 2.00
CA TRP A 198 17.33 32.24 1.16
C TRP A 198 18.09 32.70 -0.10
N MET A 199 17.62 33.77 -0.76
CA MET A 199 18.34 34.35 -1.90
C MET A 199 19.72 34.92 -1.50
N LYS A 200 19.83 35.53 -0.31
CA LYS A 200 21.13 35.97 0.23
C LYS A 200 22.05 34.78 0.48
N SER A 201 21.53 33.68 1.04
CA SER A 201 22.35 32.48 1.29
C SER A 201 22.85 31.84 -0.01
N ILE A 202 22.03 31.80 -1.06
CA ILE A 202 22.43 31.33 -2.39
C ILE A 202 23.53 32.21 -2.98
N ALA A 203 23.41 33.54 -2.86
CA ALA A 203 24.41 34.47 -3.36
C ALA A 203 25.77 34.29 -2.66
N ILE A 204 25.76 34.11 -1.34
CA ILE A 204 26.98 33.82 -0.55
C ILE A 204 27.61 32.51 -0.99
N ALA A 205 26.82 31.43 -1.09
CA ALA A 205 27.32 30.11 -1.51
C ALA A 205 27.92 30.14 -2.93
N ARG A 206 27.33 30.91 -3.86
CA ARG A 206 27.90 31.11 -5.21
C ARG A 206 29.22 31.87 -5.18
N ALA A 207 29.33 32.92 -4.36
CA ALA A 207 30.55 33.68 -4.21
C ALA A 207 31.68 32.84 -3.59
N GLU A 208 31.36 31.99 -2.62
CA GLU A 208 32.31 31.06 -1.99
C GLU A 208 32.79 29.99 -2.97
N GLY A 209 31.87 29.39 -3.74
CA GLY A 209 32.23 28.41 -4.79
C GLY A 209 33.18 28.98 -5.84
N ASN A 210 32.95 30.22 -6.28
CA ASN A 210 33.85 30.91 -7.21
C ASN A 210 35.24 31.21 -6.63
N ARG A 211 35.36 31.29 -5.29
CA ARG A 211 36.64 31.56 -4.61
C ARG A 211 37.46 30.28 -4.37
N ALA A 212 36.80 29.13 -4.31
CA ALA A 212 37.40 27.83 -4.01
C ALA A 212 37.94 27.08 -5.24
N GLU A 213 37.87 27.68 -6.43
CA GLU A 213 38.55 27.20 -7.65
C GLU A 213 39.85 28.02 -7.86
N PRO A 214 40.95 27.75 -7.13
CA PRO A 214 42.26 28.29 -7.48
C PRO A 214 42.76 27.58 -8.75
N SER A 215 43.13 28.37 -9.76
CA SER A 215 43.80 27.92 -10.99
C SER A 215 45.17 27.31 -10.74
#